data_AF-A0A963QC09-F1
#
_entry.id   AF-A0A963QC09-F1
#
_cell.length_a   1.000
_cell.length_b   1.000
_cell.length_c   1.000
_cell.angle_alpha   90.00
_cell.angle_beta   90.00
_cell.angle_gamma   90.00
#
_symmetry.space_group_name_H-M   'P 1'
#
loop_
_entity.id
_entity.type
_entity.pdbx_description
1 polymer ?
#
loop_
_entity_poly.entity_id
_entity_poly.type
_entity_poly.pdbx_seq_one_letter_code
_entity_poly.pdbx_strand_id
1 'polypeptide(L)'
;MTSATAAQTAAPALSTQDATRIDDTRIGAVRPLITPALLQEWLPVPDPALALVEQSRLAISRVLHGQDDRLVVVVGPCSIHDHDQALEYGRWLRQQADALSADLLVVMRV
;
A
#
# COMPACT_ATOMS: atom_id res chain seq x y z
N MET A 1 32.17 34.75 -25.58
CA MET A 1 32.62 35.03 -24.20
C MET A 1 31.41 35.57 -23.44
N THR A 2 30.77 34.92 -22.48
CA THR A 2 31.04 33.66 -21.77
C THR A 2 29.73 33.35 -21.03
N SER A 3 29.24 32.12 -21.15
CA SER A 3 28.09 31.60 -20.39
C SER A 3 28.44 31.51 -18.91
N ALA A 4 27.51 31.87 -18.02
CA ALA A 4 27.58 31.55 -16.59
C ALA A 4 26.34 30.73 -16.22
N THR A 5 26.46 29.42 -16.39
CA THR A 5 25.51 28.43 -15.87
C THR A 5 25.71 28.37 -14.36
N ALA A 6 24.71 28.81 -13.60
CA ALA A 6 24.71 28.67 -12.16
C ALA A 6 24.65 27.16 -11.81
N ALA A 7 25.74 26.63 -11.27
CA ALA A 7 25.80 25.27 -10.77
C ALA A 7 24.87 25.17 -9.55
N GLN A 8 23.78 24.42 -9.71
CA GLN A 8 22.88 24.09 -8.62
C GLN A 8 23.56 23.01 -7.77
N THR A 9 24.09 23.40 -6.61
CA THR A 9 24.70 22.48 -5.65
C THR A 9 23.62 21.54 -5.11
N ALA A 10 23.67 20.28 -5.54
CA ALA A 10 22.83 19.22 -5.00
C ALA A 10 23.13 19.04 -3.50
N ALA A 11 22.08 18.97 -2.68
CA ALA A 11 22.21 18.64 -1.26
C ALA A 11 22.96 17.29 -1.09
N PRO A 12 23.80 17.12 -0.05
CA PRO A 12 24.57 15.91 0.14
C PRO A 12 23.63 14.71 0.26
N ALA A 13 23.93 13.66 -0.51
CA ALA A 13 23.18 12.42 -0.44
C ALA A 13 23.31 11.84 0.97
N LEU A 14 22.17 11.54 1.60
CA LEU A 14 22.11 10.84 2.88
C LEU A 14 22.73 9.45 2.68
N SER A 15 23.95 9.24 3.20
CA SER A 15 24.67 7.97 3.14
C SER A 15 24.63 7.23 4.48
N THR A 16 24.84 5.93 4.45
CA THR A 16 25.22 5.16 5.64
C THR A 16 26.53 5.67 6.21
N GLN A 17 26.72 5.49 7.53
CA GLN A 17 28.01 5.72 8.16
C GLN A 17 28.86 4.46 7.96
N ASP A 18 29.69 4.45 6.93
CA ASP A 18 30.67 3.39 6.71
C ASP A 18 31.78 3.53 7.77
N ALA A 19 31.65 2.78 8.86
CA ALA A 19 32.56 2.87 10.01
C ALA A 19 33.87 2.11 9.76
N THR A 20 33.85 1.14 8.84
CA THR A 20 35.00 0.28 8.55
C THR A 20 35.21 0.07 7.04
N ARG A 21 36.40 -0.43 6.69
CA ARG A 21 36.78 -0.76 5.29
C ARG A 21 36.04 -1.95 4.69
N ILE A 22 35.27 -2.67 5.49
CA ILE A 22 34.50 -3.84 5.07
C ILE A 22 32.98 -3.57 5.09
N ASP A 23 32.57 -2.36 5.48
CA ASP A 23 31.17 -1.95 5.47
C ASP A 23 30.73 -1.67 4.03
N ASP A 24 29.48 -2.01 3.72
CA ASP A 24 28.77 -1.68 2.48
C ASP A 24 29.48 -2.02 1.14
N THR A 25 30.44 -2.96 1.16
CA THR A 25 31.30 -3.35 0.02
C THR A 25 30.57 -3.81 -1.25
N ARG A 26 29.27 -4.13 -1.17
CA ARG A 26 28.40 -4.51 -2.30
C ARG A 26 27.05 -3.77 -2.30
N ILE A 27 26.95 -2.66 -1.58
CA ILE A 27 25.72 -1.87 -1.51
C ILE A 27 25.73 -0.85 -2.65
N GLY A 28 24.75 -0.96 -3.57
CA GLY A 28 24.66 -0.08 -4.73
C GLY A 28 24.22 1.35 -4.40
N ALA A 29 23.34 1.50 -3.41
CA ALA A 29 22.95 2.78 -2.82
C ALA A 29 22.17 2.55 -1.52
N VAL A 30 22.32 3.48 -0.58
CA VAL A 30 21.38 3.65 0.53
C VAL A 30 20.50 4.84 0.20
N ARG A 31 19.18 4.66 0.31
CA ARG A 31 18.21 5.73 0.08
C ARG A 31 17.33 5.88 1.33
N PRO A 32 17.23 7.09 1.89
CA PRO A 32 16.32 7.34 2.99
C PRO A 32 14.87 7.08 2.52
N LEU A 33 14.06 6.48 3.40
CA LEU A 33 12.64 6.26 3.19
C LEU A 33 11.85 7.19 4.11
N ILE A 34 10.70 7.67 3.63
CA ILE A 34 9.74 8.39 4.47
C ILE A 34 9.30 7.51 5.65
N THR A 35 9.17 8.09 6.84
CA THR A 35 8.71 7.34 8.01
C THR A 35 7.20 7.04 7.88
N PRO A 36 6.70 5.95 8.47
CA PRO A 36 5.27 5.66 8.47
C PRO A 36 4.42 6.80 9.05
N ALA A 37 4.90 7.45 10.11
CA ALA A 37 4.20 8.57 10.75
C ALA A 37 4.03 9.76 9.80
N LEU A 38 5.09 10.14 9.08
CA LEU A 38 5.02 11.23 8.09
C LEU A 38 4.10 10.86 6.91
N LEU A 39 4.14 9.62 6.45
CA LEU A 39 3.26 9.17 5.37
C LEU A 39 1.78 9.19 5.79
N GLN A 40 1.47 8.77 7.02
CA GLN A 40 0.11 8.82 7.58
C GLN A 40 -0.40 10.25 7.78
N GLU A 41 0.49 11.20 8.11
CA GLU A 41 0.16 12.62 8.18
C GLU A 41 -0.18 13.20 6.80
N TRP A 42 0.56 12.80 5.75
CA TRP A 42 0.34 13.27 4.38
C TRP A 42 -0.89 12.63 3.73
N LEU A 43 -1.21 11.39 4.09
CA LEU A 43 -2.32 10.61 3.56
C LEU A 43 -3.20 10.08 4.72
N PRO A 44 -3.94 10.97 5.41
CA PRO A 44 -4.81 10.56 6.49
C PRO A 44 -5.93 9.66 5.96
N VAL A 45 -6.18 8.57 6.68
CA VAL A 45 -7.24 7.63 6.32
C VAL A 45 -8.59 8.27 6.62
N PRO A 46 -9.53 8.32 5.67
CA PRO A 46 -10.85 8.90 5.92
C PRO A 46 -11.70 7.98 6.81
N ASP A 47 -12.55 8.54 7.67
CA ASP A 47 -13.38 7.78 8.63
C ASP A 47 -14.17 6.61 8.01
N PRO A 48 -14.78 6.75 6.81
CA PRO A 48 -15.48 5.63 6.17
C PRO A 48 -14.56 4.44 5.85
N ALA A 49 -13.28 4.69 5.53
CA ALA A 49 -12.31 3.63 5.26
C ALA A 49 -11.87 2.93 6.56
N LEU A 50 -11.73 3.67 7.67
CA LEU A 50 -11.48 3.08 8.99
C LEU A 50 -12.63 2.15 9.39
N ALA A 51 -13.86 2.64 9.32
CA ALA A 51 -15.06 1.86 9.64
C ALA A 51 -15.18 0.62 8.75
N LEU A 52 -14.91 0.74 7.44
CA LEU A 52 -14.92 -0.39 6.51
C LEU A 52 -13.89 -1.46 6.90
N VAL A 53 -12.66 -1.06 7.22
CA VAL A 53 -11.59 -1.99 7.62
C VAL A 53 -11.94 -2.70 8.93
N GLU A 54 -12.44 -1.97 9.93
CA GLU A 54 -12.87 -2.54 11.21
C GLU A 54 -14.00 -3.56 11.03
N GLN A 55 -15.06 -3.18 10.33
CA GLN A 55 -16.21 -4.04 10.06
C GLN A 55 -15.81 -5.28 9.25
N SER A 56 -14.96 -5.11 8.23
CA SER A 56 -14.47 -6.23 7.42
C SER A 56 -13.66 -7.23 8.25
N ARG A 57 -12.77 -6.75 9.14
CA ARG A 57 -11.99 -7.61 10.03
C ARG A 57 -12.88 -8.39 11.00
N LEU A 58 -13.90 -7.74 11.57
CA LEU A 58 -14.87 -8.41 12.44
C LEU A 58 -15.69 -9.46 11.68
N ALA A 59 -16.13 -9.17 10.45
CA ALA A 59 -16.86 -10.10 9.61
C ALA A 59 -16.01 -11.32 9.24
N ILE A 60 -14.75 -11.11 8.83
CA ILE A 60 -13.80 -12.20 8.55
C ILE A 60 -13.57 -13.04 9.80
N SER A 61 -13.37 -12.40 10.96
CA SER A 61 -13.21 -13.11 12.22
C SER A 61 -14.40 -14.01 12.53
N ARG A 62 -15.64 -13.52 12.37
CA ARG A 62 -16.85 -14.34 12.57
C ARG A 62 -16.88 -15.56 11.66
N VAL A 63 -16.55 -15.40 10.37
CA VAL A 63 -16.46 -16.54 9.44
C VAL A 63 -15.42 -17.56 9.90
N LEU A 64 -14.22 -17.11 10.25
CA LEU A 64 -13.14 -17.99 10.70
C LEU A 64 -13.46 -18.74 12.00
N HIS A 65 -14.34 -18.20 12.85
CA HIS A 65 -14.80 -18.84 14.08
C HIS A 65 -16.12 -19.62 13.89
N GLY A 66 -16.62 -19.76 12.65
CA GLY A 66 -17.87 -20.49 12.36
C GLY A 66 -19.14 -19.80 12.84
N GLN A 67 -19.10 -18.49 13.11
CA GLN A 67 -20.24 -17.66 13.54
C GLN A 67 -20.95 -16.96 12.37
N ASP A 68 -20.44 -17.16 11.16
CA ASP A 68 -20.97 -16.68 9.88
C ASP A 68 -20.58 -17.77 8.87
N ASP A 69 -21.55 -18.29 8.13
CA ASP A 69 -21.39 -19.45 7.24
C ASP A 69 -20.96 -19.06 5.82
N ARG A 70 -20.81 -17.76 5.55
CA ARG A 70 -20.33 -17.26 4.26
C ARG A 70 -18.88 -17.67 3.99
N LEU A 71 -18.53 -17.75 2.71
CA LEU A 71 -17.16 -18.01 2.27
C LEU A 71 -16.36 -16.71 2.14
N VAL A 72 -15.19 -16.61 2.79
CA VAL A 72 -14.24 -15.52 2.53
C VAL A 72 -13.55 -15.75 1.18
N VAL A 73 -13.66 -14.76 0.29
CA VAL A 73 -13.06 -14.81 -1.05
C VAL A 73 -12.10 -13.65 -1.23
N VAL A 74 -10.80 -13.95 -1.28
CA VAL A 74 -9.76 -12.97 -1.61
C VAL A 74 -9.46 -13.06 -3.11
N VAL A 75 -9.83 -12.05 -3.88
CA VAL A 75 -9.76 -12.08 -5.35
C VAL A 75 -9.31 -10.75 -5.92
N GLY A 76 -8.49 -10.80 -6.97
CA GLY A 76 -7.95 -9.63 -7.64
C GLY A 76 -6.75 -9.97 -8.52
N PRO A 77 -6.19 -8.98 -9.22
CA PRO A 77 -4.97 -9.15 -10.02
C PRO A 77 -3.80 -9.64 -9.15
N CYS A 78 -2.82 -10.29 -9.78
CA CYS A 78 -1.68 -10.86 -9.03
C CYS A 78 -0.81 -9.79 -8.37
N SER A 79 -0.70 -8.62 -9.01
CA SER A 79 -0.03 -7.42 -8.53
C SER A 79 -0.70 -6.18 -9.12
N ILE A 80 -0.67 -5.08 -8.38
CA ILE A 80 -1.11 -3.77 -8.86
C ILE A 80 0.09 -3.05 -9.46
N HIS A 81 0.01 -2.74 -10.75
CA HIS A 81 1.01 -1.94 -11.47
C HIS A 81 0.40 -0.71 -12.16
N ASP A 82 -0.93 -0.62 -12.19
CA ASP A 82 -1.70 0.48 -12.77
C ASP A 82 -2.81 0.86 -11.79
N HIS A 83 -2.84 2.14 -11.41
CA HIS A 83 -3.77 2.67 -10.41
C HIS A 83 -5.21 2.72 -10.93
N ASP A 84 -5.41 3.18 -12.17
CA ASP A 84 -6.74 3.41 -12.73
C ASP A 84 -7.44 2.09 -13.03
N GLN A 85 -6.70 1.11 -13.57
CA GLN A 85 -7.20 -0.24 -13.80
C GLN A 85 -7.56 -0.94 -12.47
N ALA A 86 -6.79 -0.71 -11.41
CA ALA A 86 -7.11 -1.24 -10.08
C ALA A 86 -8.44 -0.68 -9.56
N LEU A 87 -8.66 0.63 -9.72
CA LEU A 87 -9.92 1.26 -9.32
C LEU A 87 -11.11 0.79 -10.18
N GLU A 88 -10.93 0.64 -11.48
CA GLU A 88 -11.96 0.09 -12.37
C GLU A 88 -12.36 -1.33 -11.96
N TYR A 89 -11.36 -2.20 -11.75
CA TYR A 89 -11.59 -3.56 -11.24
C TYR A 89 -12.33 -3.53 -9.88
N GLY A 90 -11.91 -2.67 -8.96
CA GLY A 90 -12.55 -2.52 -7.66
C GLY A 90 -14.04 -2.14 -7.75
N ARG A 91 -14.40 -1.26 -8.71
CA ARG A 91 -15.80 -0.88 -8.95
C ARG A 91 -16.63 -2.05 -9.48
N TRP A 92 -16.09 -2.85 -10.40
CA TRP A 92 -16.78 -4.05 -10.89
C TRP A 92 -16.91 -5.11 -9.80
N LEU A 93 -15.83 -5.35 -9.06
CA LEU A 93 -15.83 -6.31 -7.95
C LEU A 93 -16.84 -5.93 -6.89
N ARG A 94 -17.01 -4.62 -6.60
CA ARG A 94 -18.01 -4.14 -5.66
C ARG A 94 -19.43 -4.56 -6.04
N GLN A 95 -19.80 -4.43 -7.32
CA GLN A 95 -21.13 -4.83 -7.80
C GLN A 95 -21.37 -6.34 -7.60
N GLN A 96 -20.36 -7.16 -7.84
CA GLN A 96 -20.45 -8.60 -7.64
C GLN A 96 -20.49 -8.97 -6.15
N ALA A 97 -19.70 -8.28 -5.32
CA ALA A 97 -19.69 -8.46 -3.88
C ALA A 97 -21.06 -8.14 -3.25
N ASP A 98 -21.72 -7.08 -3.71
CA ASP A 98 -23.07 -6.72 -3.26
C ASP A 98 -24.09 -7.79 -3.69
N ALA A 99 -24.04 -8.25 -4.95
CA ALA A 99 -24.94 -9.26 -5.50
C ALA A 99 -24.81 -10.64 -4.83
N LEU A 100 -23.60 -11.00 -4.38
CA LEU A 100 -23.28 -12.31 -3.78
C LEU A 100 -23.16 -12.25 -2.25
N SER A 101 -23.53 -11.13 -1.64
CA SER A 101 -23.28 -10.83 -0.22
C SER A 101 -23.95 -11.78 0.78
N ALA A 102 -24.99 -12.50 0.34
CA ALA A 102 -25.67 -13.54 1.11
C ALA A 102 -24.77 -14.74 1.40
N ASP A 103 -23.92 -15.14 0.45
CA ASP A 103 -23.11 -16.35 0.52
C ASP A 103 -21.60 -16.05 0.62
N LEU A 104 -21.15 -14.89 0.14
CA LEU A 104 -19.75 -14.55 0.02
C LEU A 104 -19.37 -13.29 0.82
N LEU A 105 -18.20 -13.34 1.44
CA LEU A 105 -17.49 -12.18 1.98
C LEU A 105 -16.27 -11.88 1.09
N VAL A 106 -16.46 -11.02 0.10
CA VAL A 106 -15.45 -10.71 -0.92
C VAL A 106 -14.49 -9.63 -0.43
N VAL A 107 -13.19 -9.87 -0.61
CA VAL A 107 -12.09 -8.93 -0.32
C VAL A 107 -11.22 -8.79 -1.56
N MET A 108 -10.99 -7.55 -2.00
CA MET A 108 -10.07 -7.29 -3.12
C MET A 108 -8.63 -7.62 -2.72
N ARG A 109 -7.93 -8.39 -3.56
CA ARG A 109 -6.48 -8.57 -3.48
C ARG A 109 -5.79 -7.30 -4.00
N VAL A 110 -4.96 -6.69 -3.15
CA VAL A 110 -4.17 -5.48 -3.44
C VAL A 110 -2.71 -5.69 -3.06
#